data_AF-A0A950N811-F1
#
_entry.id   AF-A0A950N811-F1
#
_cell.length_a   1.000
_cell.length_b   1.000
_cell.length_c   1.000
_cell.angle_alpha   90.00
_cell.angle_beta   90.00
_cell.angle_gamma   90.00
#
_symmetry.space_group_name_H-M   'P 1'
#
loop_
_entity.id
_entity.type
_entity.pdbx_description
1 polymer ?
#
loop_
_entity_poly.entity_id
_entity_poly.type
_entity_poly.pdbx_seq_one_letter_code
_entity_poly.pdbx_strand_id
1 'polypeptide(L)'
;MGKKRLTKTIWTIGHSTLSLEEFLERVSDIDLIADVRRFPRSTRHPHFNGDALAAVKEYRWFEGLGGRRSGGGERHPAWRVPAFRAYAAYMETEPFRRALAELEAVAGKQRTAILCAEALWWRCHRRLLSDALVARGWTVLHLPRGEAHRLSPMARVDRNGMLIYDVEENSR
;
A
#
# COMPACT_ATOMS: atom_id res chain seq x y z
N MET A 1 -33.05 -1.21 12.53
CA MET A 1 -32.12 -0.17 12.02
C MET A 1 -30.69 -0.66 12.09
N GLY A 2 -30.17 -1.26 11.01
CA GLY A 2 -28.76 -1.67 10.96
C GLY A 2 -27.88 -0.44 10.70
N LYS A 3 -26.95 -0.14 11.60
CA LYS A 3 -25.94 0.90 11.36
C LYS A 3 -25.21 0.54 10.06
N LYS A 4 -25.38 1.34 9.01
CA LYS A 4 -24.60 1.24 7.77
C LYS A 4 -23.14 1.37 8.20
N ARG A 5 -22.39 0.27 8.20
CA ARG A 5 -20.97 0.29 8.55
C ARG A 5 -20.30 1.17 7.50
N LEU A 6 -19.93 2.40 7.85
CA LEU A 6 -19.19 3.29 6.97
C LEU A 6 -17.86 2.60 6.69
N THR A 7 -17.77 1.90 5.56
CA THR A 7 -16.54 1.27 5.11
C THR A 7 -15.58 2.38 4.74
N LYS A 8 -14.47 2.49 5.46
CA LYS A 8 -13.43 3.47 5.14
C LYS A 8 -12.74 3.03 3.84
N THR A 9 -12.55 3.96 2.92
CA THR A 9 -11.95 3.69 1.61
C THR A 9 -10.60 4.37 1.49
N ILE A 10 -9.61 3.66 0.95
CA ILE A 10 -8.29 4.17 0.63
C ILE A 10 -7.92 3.74 -0.79
N TRP A 11 -7.24 4.61 -1.52
CA TRP A 11 -6.85 4.35 -2.90
C TRP A 11 -5.38 3.99 -2.98
N THR A 12 -4.95 3.38 -4.09
CA THR A 12 -3.54 3.20 -4.38
C THR A 12 -3.24 3.56 -5.83
N ILE A 13 -2.06 4.09 -6.10
CA ILE A 13 -1.60 4.42 -7.44
C ILE A 13 -0.10 4.11 -7.61
N GLY A 14 0.24 3.63 -8.79
CA GLY A 14 1.63 3.43 -9.21
C GLY A 14 1.99 4.50 -10.23
N HIS A 15 3.05 5.27 -10.00
CA HIS A 15 3.39 6.35 -10.93
C HIS A 15 4.05 5.86 -12.22
N SER A 16 4.78 4.74 -12.18
CA SER A 16 5.50 4.16 -13.32
C SER A 16 6.24 5.23 -14.11
N THR A 17 5.86 5.43 -15.36
CA THR A 17 6.41 6.37 -16.33
C THR A 17 5.42 7.47 -16.70
N LEU A 18 4.37 7.69 -15.90
CA LEU A 18 3.36 8.71 -16.18
C LEU A 18 3.98 10.09 -16.26
N SER A 19 3.43 10.94 -17.12
CA SER A 19 3.65 12.37 -17.01
C SER A 19 3.04 12.89 -15.70
N LEU A 20 3.45 14.10 -15.28
CA LEU A 20 2.84 14.72 -14.10
C LEU A 20 1.34 15.00 -14.33
N GLU A 21 0.97 15.44 -15.53
CA GLU A 21 -0.41 15.73 -15.93
C GLU A 21 -1.29 14.47 -15.85
N GLU A 22 -0.88 13.39 -16.50
CA GLU A 22 -1.60 12.10 -16.46
C GLU A 22 -1.75 11.58 -15.03
N PHE A 23 -0.73 11.81 -14.19
CA PHE A 23 -0.81 11.44 -12.78
C PHE A 23 -1.85 12.27 -12.04
N LEU A 24 -1.80 13.59 -12.16
CA LEU A 24 -2.71 14.52 -11.49
C LEU A 24 -4.16 14.30 -11.90
N GLU A 25 -4.42 14.00 -13.18
CA GLU A 25 -5.75 13.61 -13.67
C GLU A 25 -6.28 12.36 -12.95
N ARG A 26 -5.43 11.33 -12.76
CA ARG A 26 -5.81 10.07 -12.09
C ARG A 26 -6.04 10.23 -10.59
N VAL A 27 -5.52 11.30 -9.99
CA VAL A 27 -5.65 11.58 -8.56
C VAL A 27 -6.43 12.88 -8.32
N SER A 28 -7.23 13.34 -9.27
CA SER A 28 -8.00 14.58 -9.16
C SER A 28 -8.93 14.58 -7.94
N ASP A 29 -9.60 13.46 -7.69
CA ASP A 29 -10.48 13.24 -6.53
C ASP A 29 -9.76 12.77 -5.26
N ILE A 30 -8.42 12.83 -5.23
CA ILE A 30 -7.63 12.44 -4.06
C ILE A 30 -7.11 13.69 -3.38
N ASP A 31 -7.30 13.81 -2.07
CA ASP A 31 -6.83 14.94 -1.29
C ASP A 31 -5.33 14.79 -1.03
N LEU A 32 -4.91 13.62 -0.49
CA LEU A 32 -3.54 13.35 -0.07
C LEU A 32 -2.86 12.21 -0.84
N ILE A 33 -1.62 12.44 -1.24
CA ILE A 33 -0.68 11.40 -1.67
C ILE A 33 0.12 10.89 -0.48
N ALA A 34 -0.14 9.64 -0.09
CA ALA A 34 0.63 8.92 0.91
C ALA A 34 1.76 8.13 0.24
N ASP A 35 2.95 8.69 0.21
CA ASP A 35 4.10 8.05 -0.41
C ASP A 35 4.68 6.96 0.48
N VAL A 36 4.67 5.71 0.00
CA VAL A 36 5.21 4.55 0.71
C VAL A 36 6.50 4.02 0.09
N ARG A 37 7.14 4.80 -0.79
CA ARG A 37 8.44 4.44 -1.35
C ARG A 37 9.50 4.55 -0.26
N ARG A 38 10.38 3.56 -0.16
CA ARG A 38 11.54 3.63 0.75
C ARG A 38 12.44 4.83 0.43
N PHE A 39 12.53 5.18 -0.86
CA PHE A 39 13.30 6.33 -1.33
C PHE A 39 12.41 7.11 -2.32
N PRO A 40 11.76 8.21 -1.91
CA PRO A 40 10.89 9.01 -2.78
C PRO A 40 11.70 9.96 -3.66
N ARG A 41 12.72 9.43 -4.36
CA ARG A 41 13.61 10.15 -5.26
C ARG A 41 13.87 9.32 -6.52
N SER A 42 13.92 9.99 -7.67
CA SER A 42 14.21 9.40 -8.99
C SER A 42 14.88 10.42 -9.89
N THR A 43 16.02 10.04 -10.49
CA THR A 43 16.67 10.83 -11.53
C THR A 43 15.93 10.74 -12.86
N ARG A 44 15.31 9.59 -13.15
CA ARG A 44 14.58 9.33 -14.39
C ARG A 44 13.20 10.00 -14.42
N HIS A 45 12.56 10.12 -13.26
CA HIS A 45 11.23 10.73 -13.11
C HIS A 45 11.24 11.78 -11.98
N PRO A 46 11.95 12.91 -12.17
CA PRO A 46 12.17 13.89 -11.12
C PRO A 46 10.88 14.58 -10.64
N HIS A 47 9.84 14.64 -11.48
CA HIS A 47 8.50 15.12 -11.09
C HIS A 47 7.79 14.23 -10.07
N PHE A 48 8.27 13.00 -9.85
CA PHE A 48 7.83 12.15 -8.75
C PHE A 48 8.80 12.20 -7.56
N ASN A 49 9.72 13.15 -7.45
CA ASN A 49 10.43 13.36 -6.20
C ASN A 49 9.45 13.92 -5.14
N GLY A 50 9.67 13.60 -3.87
CA GLY A 50 8.74 13.99 -2.81
C GLY A 50 8.54 15.51 -2.69
N ASP A 51 9.60 16.30 -2.89
CA ASP A 51 9.56 17.77 -2.94
C ASP A 51 8.79 18.29 -4.16
N ALA A 52 9.03 17.71 -5.34
CA ALA A 52 8.30 18.07 -6.56
C ALA A 52 6.79 17.78 -6.45
N LEU A 53 6.42 16.62 -5.88
CA LEU A 53 5.01 16.28 -5.66
C LEU A 53 4.35 17.17 -4.59
N ALA A 54 5.05 17.44 -3.49
CA ALA A 54 4.55 18.31 -2.42
C ALA A 54 4.27 19.74 -2.89
N ALA A 55 4.94 20.20 -3.95
CA ALA A 55 4.70 21.51 -4.54
C ALA A 55 3.38 21.61 -5.32
N VAL A 56 2.78 20.49 -5.73
CA VAL A 56 1.61 20.46 -6.62
C VAL A 56 0.41 19.70 -6.05
N LYS A 57 0.59 18.95 -4.96
CA LYS A 57 -0.48 18.18 -4.31
C LYS A 57 -0.17 18.00 -2.83
N GLU A 58 -1.21 17.86 -2.00
CA GLU A 58 -0.98 17.47 -0.61
C GLU A 58 -0.26 16.13 -0.57
N TYR A 59 0.85 16.09 0.16
CA TYR A 59 1.80 14.99 0.12
C TYR A 59 2.32 14.70 1.52
N ARG A 60 2.42 13.41 1.86
CA ARG A 60 3.11 12.95 3.07
C ARG A 60 3.88 11.67 2.78
N TRP A 61 5.11 11.64 3.25
CA TRP A 61 5.94 10.45 3.18
C TRP A 61 5.74 9.55 4.41
N PHE A 62 5.48 8.27 4.17
CA PHE A 62 5.32 7.23 5.18
C PHE A 62 6.48 6.25 5.09
N GLU A 63 7.66 6.67 5.54
CA GLU A 63 8.91 5.88 5.47
C GLU A 63 8.77 4.48 6.11
N GLY A 64 8.04 4.39 7.21
CA GLY A 64 7.76 3.13 7.91
C GLY A 64 6.91 2.13 7.12
N LEU A 65 6.34 2.53 5.98
CA LEU A 65 5.64 1.63 5.04
C LEU A 65 6.50 1.27 3.82
N GLY A 66 7.73 1.79 3.76
CA GLY A 66 8.73 1.57 2.73
C GLY A 66 9.03 0.11 2.42
N GLY A 67 8.94 -0.26 1.13
CA GLY A 67 9.40 -1.54 0.60
C GLY A 67 10.94 -1.75 0.65
N ARG A 68 11.47 -2.63 -0.21
CA ARG A 68 12.91 -2.99 -0.27
C ARG A 68 13.46 -3.46 1.09
N ARG A 69 12.77 -4.41 1.73
CA ARG A 69 13.21 -5.08 2.96
C ARG A 69 14.01 -6.33 2.63
N SER A 70 14.82 -6.79 3.58
CA SER A 70 15.69 -7.96 3.45
C SER A 70 15.74 -8.74 4.76
N GLY A 71 15.90 -10.06 4.68
CA GLY A 71 15.99 -10.95 5.84
C GLY A 71 14.63 -11.39 6.39
N GLY A 72 14.64 -12.50 7.12
CA GLY A 72 13.49 -13.08 7.83
C GLY A 72 12.39 -13.65 6.92
N GLY A 73 11.21 -13.83 7.53
CA GLY A 73 9.98 -14.24 6.86
C GLY A 73 9.84 -15.75 6.71
N GLU A 74 10.45 -16.49 7.61
CA GLU A 74 10.28 -17.92 7.84
C GLU A 74 8.78 -18.27 8.05
N ARG A 75 8.03 -17.35 8.67
CA ARG A 75 6.56 -17.43 8.86
C ARG A 75 5.73 -17.16 7.60
N HIS A 76 6.37 -16.77 6.49
CA HIS A 76 5.69 -16.39 5.25
C HIS A 76 6.16 -17.21 4.04
N PRO A 77 6.15 -18.55 4.12
CA PRO A 77 6.76 -19.42 3.11
C PRO A 77 6.09 -19.30 1.73
N ALA A 78 4.82 -18.86 1.65
CA ALA A 78 4.10 -18.72 0.39
C ALA A 78 4.71 -17.65 -0.53
N TRP A 79 5.41 -16.66 0.03
CA TRP A 79 6.13 -15.66 -0.77
C TRP A 79 7.44 -16.21 -1.31
N ARG A 80 7.44 -16.67 -2.57
CA ARG A 80 8.66 -17.16 -3.26
C ARG A 80 9.70 -16.06 -3.50
N VAL A 81 9.25 -14.82 -3.75
CA VAL A 81 10.14 -13.67 -3.97
C VAL A 81 10.72 -13.20 -2.63
N PRO A 82 12.05 -13.24 -2.43
CA PRO A 82 12.66 -12.90 -1.13
C PRO A 82 12.29 -11.51 -0.60
N ALA A 83 12.16 -10.52 -1.50
CA ALA A 83 11.78 -9.17 -1.11
C ALA A 83 10.35 -9.06 -0.54
N PHE A 84 9.39 -9.84 -1.05
CA PHE A 84 8.02 -9.87 -0.50
C PHE A 84 7.97 -10.63 0.81
N ARG A 85 8.71 -11.74 0.91
CA ARG A 85 8.85 -12.50 2.16
C ARG A 85 9.42 -11.63 3.29
N ALA A 86 10.49 -10.89 3.00
CA ALA A 86 11.10 -9.96 3.95
C ALA A 86 10.18 -8.78 4.29
N TYR A 87 9.39 -8.28 3.33
CA TYR A 87 8.40 -7.23 3.62
C TYR A 87 7.27 -7.76 4.51
N ALA A 88 6.77 -8.97 4.27
CA ALA A 88 5.78 -9.60 5.13
C ALA A 88 6.28 -9.72 6.58
N ALA A 89 7.53 -10.16 6.77
CA ALA A 89 8.14 -10.21 8.11
C ALA A 89 8.24 -8.82 8.74
N TYR A 90 8.62 -7.81 7.96
CA TYR A 90 8.68 -6.44 8.42
C TYR A 90 7.32 -5.89 8.87
N MET A 91 6.21 -6.35 8.27
CA MET A 91 4.86 -5.95 8.68
C MET A 91 4.49 -6.39 10.10
N GLU A 92 5.23 -7.35 10.66
CA GLU A 92 5.08 -7.80 12.05
C GLU A 92 5.78 -6.89 13.07
N THR A 93 6.56 -5.93 12.60
CA THR A 93 7.35 -5.05 13.47
C THR A 93 6.55 -3.84 13.95
N GLU A 94 6.90 -3.35 15.13
CA GLU A 94 6.26 -2.17 15.70
C GLU A 94 6.39 -0.90 14.85
N PRO A 95 7.54 -0.59 14.21
CA PRO A 95 7.65 0.53 13.28
C PRO A 95 6.62 0.49 12.14
N PHE A 96 6.37 -0.70 11.56
CA PHE A 96 5.36 -0.84 10.52
C PHE A 96 3.96 -0.60 11.08
N ARG A 97 3.62 -1.19 12.23
CA ARG A 97 2.29 -1.02 12.85
C ARG A 97 1.98 0.44 13.15
N ARG A 98 2.95 1.19 13.69
CA ARG A 98 2.80 2.63 13.95
C ARG A 98 2.56 3.42 12.66
N ALA A 99 3.38 3.19 11.64
CA ALA A 99 3.24 3.88 10.36
C ALA A 99 1.92 3.55 9.65
N LEU A 100 1.42 2.31 9.79
CA LEU A 100 0.13 1.91 9.26
C LEU A 100 -1.02 2.61 10.01
N ALA A 101 -0.96 2.66 11.34
CA ALA A 101 -1.96 3.37 12.14
C ALA A 101 -2.00 4.88 11.82
N GLU A 102 -0.85 5.51 11.58
CA GLU A 102 -0.77 6.89 11.11
C GLU A 102 -1.45 7.07 9.74
N LEU A 103 -1.20 6.16 8.79
CA LEU A 103 -1.84 6.18 7.48
C LEU A 103 -3.37 6.04 7.61
N GLU A 104 -3.83 5.09 8.44
CA GLU A 104 -5.26 4.87 8.70
C GLU A 104 -5.93 6.09 9.35
N ALA A 105 -5.24 6.77 10.27
CA ALA A 105 -5.75 7.97 10.93
C ALA A 105 -5.93 9.13 9.96
N VAL A 106 -5.02 9.28 8.99
CA VAL A 106 -5.09 10.32 7.95
C VAL A 106 -6.14 9.97 6.90
N ALA A 107 -6.11 8.73 6.37
CA ALA A 107 -7.08 8.26 5.39
C ALA A 107 -8.51 8.21 5.94
N GLY A 108 -8.68 8.19 7.27
CA GLY A 108 -9.97 8.28 7.93
C GLY A 108 -10.60 9.67 7.89
N LYS A 109 -9.83 10.70 7.52
CA LYS A 109 -10.27 12.11 7.49
C LYS A 109 -10.39 12.67 6.08
N GLN A 110 -9.60 12.17 5.13
CA GLN A 110 -9.56 12.67 3.76
C GLN A 110 -9.21 11.55 2.76
N ARG A 111 -9.58 11.74 1.49
CA ARG A 111 -9.34 10.75 0.43
C ARG A 111 -7.85 10.65 0.18
N THR A 112 -7.29 9.49 0.50
CA THR A 112 -5.84 9.27 0.47
C THR A 112 -5.48 8.21 -0.55
N ALA A 113 -4.49 8.47 -1.40
CA ALA A 113 -3.92 7.47 -2.30
C ALA A 113 -2.49 7.08 -1.89
N ILE A 114 -2.29 5.78 -1.68
CA ILE A 114 -0.97 5.17 -1.46
C ILE A 114 -0.18 5.17 -2.76
N LEU A 115 0.97 5.85 -2.78
CA LEU A 115 1.83 5.99 -3.94
C LEU A 115 3.05 5.06 -3.89
N CYS A 116 3.32 4.37 -4.99
CA CYS A 116 4.57 3.65 -5.24
C CYS A 116 5.04 3.86 -6.70
N ALA A 117 6.26 3.41 -7.03
CA ALA A 117 6.82 3.53 -8.37
C ALA A 117 6.27 2.50 -9.37
N GLU A 118 6.10 1.24 -8.98
CA GLU A 118 5.59 0.19 -9.86
C GLU A 118 4.14 0.45 -10.28
N ALA A 119 3.81 0.30 -11.57
CA ALA A 119 2.44 0.43 -12.10
C ALA A 119 1.50 -0.60 -11.48
N LEU A 120 1.92 -1.88 -11.51
CA LEU A 120 1.09 -3.02 -11.17
C LEU A 120 1.14 -3.27 -9.65
N TRP A 121 0.02 -3.00 -8.97
CA TRP A 121 -0.05 -3.12 -7.50
C TRP A 121 0.33 -4.52 -7.01
N TRP A 122 0.06 -5.57 -7.80
CA TRP A 122 0.38 -6.97 -7.48
C TRP A 122 1.87 -7.35 -7.65
N ARG A 123 2.67 -6.48 -8.29
CA ARG A 123 4.13 -6.67 -8.49
C ARG A 123 4.98 -5.84 -7.53
N CYS A 124 4.36 -5.18 -6.55
CA CYS A 124 5.09 -4.41 -5.54
C CYS A 124 4.53 -4.60 -4.14
N HIS A 125 5.19 -3.99 -3.16
CA HIS A 125 4.81 -4.06 -1.74
C HIS A 125 3.41 -3.47 -1.45
N ARG A 126 2.84 -2.68 -2.38
CA ARG A 126 1.44 -2.21 -2.27
C ARG A 126 0.47 -3.38 -2.16
N ARG A 127 0.75 -4.55 -2.75
CA ARG A 127 -0.06 -5.76 -2.56
C ARG A 127 -0.19 -6.12 -1.08
N LEU A 128 0.93 -6.30 -0.39
CA LEU A 128 0.95 -6.70 1.02
C LEU A 128 0.41 -5.59 1.95
N LEU A 129 0.66 -4.33 1.62
CA LEU A 129 0.08 -3.20 2.36
C LEU A 129 -1.44 -3.14 2.19
N SER A 130 -1.94 -3.44 0.99
CA SER A 130 -3.39 -3.50 0.71
C SER A 130 -4.04 -4.68 1.43
N ASP A 131 -3.36 -5.85 1.49
CA ASP A 131 -3.81 -6.98 2.29
C ASP A 131 -3.97 -6.59 3.78
N ALA A 132 -3.00 -5.87 4.34
CA ALA A 132 -3.05 -5.42 5.73
C ALA A 132 -4.19 -4.42 6.02
N LEU A 133 -4.54 -3.57 5.06
CA LEU A 133 -5.66 -2.63 5.16
C LEU A 133 -7.00 -3.35 5.02
N VAL A 134 -7.13 -4.29 4.08
CA VAL A 134 -8.33 -5.12 3.91
C VAL A 134 -8.59 -5.97 5.14
N ALA A 135 -7.56 -6.60 5.71
CA ALA A 135 -7.66 -7.37 6.96
C ALA A 135 -8.15 -6.52 8.15
N ARG A 136 -7.93 -5.19 8.10
CA ARG A 136 -8.41 -4.21 9.09
C ARG A 136 -9.77 -3.60 8.73
N GLY A 137 -10.41 -4.06 7.66
CA GLY A 137 -11.77 -3.66 7.27
C GLY A 137 -11.85 -2.45 6.34
N TRP A 138 -10.73 -2.02 5.75
CA TRP A 138 -10.73 -0.99 4.71
C TRP A 138 -11.15 -1.54 3.35
N THR A 139 -11.84 -0.71 2.57
CA THR A 139 -11.95 -0.91 1.13
C THR A 139 -10.74 -0.29 0.46
N VAL A 140 -9.93 -1.10 -0.23
CA VAL A 140 -8.76 -0.60 -0.97
C VAL A 140 -9.08 -0.63 -2.47
N LEU A 141 -8.95 0.52 -3.15
CA LEU A 141 -9.22 0.65 -4.58
C LEU A 141 -7.94 1.01 -5.36
N HIS A 142 -7.64 0.26 -6.42
CA HIS A 142 -6.47 0.50 -7.25
C HIS A 142 -6.81 1.40 -8.44
N LEU A 143 -6.22 2.60 -8.45
CA LEU A 143 -6.33 3.55 -9.56
C LEU A 143 -5.51 3.07 -10.78
N PRO A 144 -5.92 3.43 -12.01
CA PRO A 144 -7.08 4.27 -12.34
C PRO A 144 -8.42 3.53 -12.40
N ARG A 145 -8.44 2.20 -12.51
CA ARG A 145 -9.67 1.43 -12.76
C ARG A 145 -10.62 1.34 -11.56
N GLY A 146 -10.17 1.71 -10.35
CA GLY A 146 -10.94 1.53 -9.12
C GLY A 146 -11.15 0.06 -8.77
N GLU A 147 -10.24 -0.82 -9.20
CA GLU A 147 -10.31 -2.25 -8.92
C GLU A 147 -10.18 -2.50 -7.41
N ALA A 148 -11.17 -3.18 -6.82
CA ALA A 148 -11.14 -3.46 -5.40
C ALA A 148 -10.13 -4.55 -5.07
N HIS A 149 -9.23 -4.26 -4.13
CA HIS A 149 -8.31 -5.24 -3.59
C HIS A 149 -9.07 -6.34 -2.85
N ARG A 150 -8.67 -7.57 -3.06
CA ARG A 150 -9.08 -8.73 -2.26
C ARG A 150 -7.87 -9.29 -1.58
N LEU A 151 -8.09 -9.80 -0.36
CA LEU A 151 -7.03 -10.46 0.40
C LEU A 151 -6.37 -11.53 -0.47
N SER A 152 -5.04 -11.50 -0.54
CA SER A 152 -4.24 -12.46 -1.28
C SER A 152 -4.64 -13.89 -0.87
N PRO A 153 -4.82 -14.83 -1.82
CA PRO A 153 -5.29 -16.19 -1.49
C PRO A 153 -4.42 -16.94 -0.48
N MET A 154 -3.11 -16.65 -0.52
CA MET A 154 -2.11 -17.20 0.38
C MET A 154 -2.11 -16.56 1.79
N ALA A 155 -2.91 -15.53 2.02
CA ALA A 155 -2.91 -14.75 3.25
C ALA A 155 -4.06 -15.17 4.17
N ARG A 156 -3.77 -15.27 5.47
CA ARG A 156 -4.74 -15.47 6.55
C ARG A 156 -4.43 -14.56 7.72
N VAL A 157 -5.45 -14.24 8.50
CA VAL A 157 -5.29 -13.54 9.78
C VAL A 157 -5.16 -14.58 10.89
N ASP A 158 -4.08 -14.53 11.67
CA ASP A 158 -3.89 -15.43 12.81
C ASP A 158 -4.71 -14.99 14.03
N ARG A 159 -4.68 -15.80 15.09
CA ARG A 159 -5.42 -15.54 16.34
C ARG A 159 -5.09 -14.19 17.02
N ASN A 160 -3.94 -13.60 16.69
CA ASN A 160 -3.50 -12.31 17.23
C ASN A 160 -3.86 -11.14 16.30
N GLY A 161 -4.62 -11.39 15.24
CA GLY A 161 -4.94 -10.37 14.24
C GLY A 161 -3.80 -10.07 13.27
N MET A 162 -2.74 -10.89 13.24
CA MET A 162 -1.59 -10.68 12.38
C MET A 162 -1.77 -11.39 11.03
N LEU A 163 -1.34 -10.72 9.97
CA LEU A 163 -1.43 -11.24 8.61
C LEU A 163 -0.26 -12.18 8.30
N ILE A 164 -0.55 -13.45 8.06
CA ILE A 164 0.41 -14.52 7.78
C ILE A 164 0.19 -15.03 6.35
N TYR A 165 1.28 -15.43 5.68
CA TYR A 165 1.29 -15.85 4.28
C TYR A 165 1.87 -17.27 4.16
N ASP A 166 1.08 -18.25 4.58
CA ASP A 166 1.45 -19.66 4.67
C ASP A 166 0.40 -20.60 4.08
N VAL A 167 -0.68 -20.07 3.49
CA VAL A 167 -1.71 -20.87 2.83
C VAL A 167 -1.24 -21.22 1.42
N GLU A 168 -1.34 -22.51 1.06
CA GLU A 168 -1.07 -22.95 -0.31
C GLU A 168 -2.07 -22.32 -1.27
N GLU A 169 -1.57 -21.72 -2.34
CA GLU A 169 -2.40 -21.20 -3.41
C GLU A 169 -3.02 -22.41 -4.14
N ASN A 170 -4.26 -22.76 -3.78
CA ASN A 170 -5.02 -23.76 -4.52
C ASN A 170 -5.11 -23.29 -5.97
N SER A 171 -4.31 -23.93 -6.82
CA SER A 171 -4.32 -23.71 -8.26
C SER A 171 -5.70 -24.11 -8.76
N ARG A 172 -6.53 -23.13 -9.09
CA ARG A 172 -7.72 -23.31 -9.91
C ARG A 172 -7.41 -22.86 -11.31
#